data_AF-A0A0E0E6C2-F1
#
_entry.id   AF-A0A0E0E6C2-F1
#
_cell.length_a   1.000
_cell.length_b   1.000
_cell.length_c   1.000
_cell.angle_alpha   90.00
_cell.angle_beta   90.00
_cell.angle_gamma   90.00
#
_symmetry.space_group_name_H-M   'P 1'
#
loop_
_entity.id
_entity.type
_entity.pdbx_description
1 polymer ?
#
loop_
_entity_poly.entity_id
_entity_poly.type
_entity_poly.pdbx_seq_one_letter_code
_entity_poly.pdbx_strand_id
1 'polypeptide(L)'
;MATSAGFLARRAAQKERVRLLYRRALKDTLNWAVHRHLFYQDASDLREKFEANRDVDNPDVIDRLIDDAEAQYRNFQHPDPYIVPWAPGGSKFTRNPPPPKGIEIIYNYGKED
;
A
#
# COMPACT_ATOMS: atom_id res chain seq x y z
N MET A 1 -9.49 -26.22 -21.48
CA MET A 1 -10.37 -26.08 -20.29
C MET A 1 -9.51 -25.64 -19.13
N ALA A 2 -9.70 -24.42 -18.60
CA ALA A 2 -9.01 -24.03 -17.37
C ALA A 2 -9.48 -24.96 -16.23
N THR A 3 -8.56 -25.47 -15.44
CA THR A 3 -8.89 -26.31 -14.28
C THR A 3 -9.65 -25.46 -13.25
N SER A 4 -10.59 -26.07 -12.51
CA SER A 4 -11.32 -25.37 -11.44
C SER A 4 -10.38 -24.70 -10.43
N ALA A 5 -9.26 -25.35 -10.13
CA ALA A 5 -8.18 -24.80 -9.31
C ALA A 5 -7.56 -23.54 -9.92
N GLY A 6 -7.29 -23.51 -11.24
CA GLY A 6 -6.74 -22.35 -11.93
C GLY A 6 -7.70 -21.16 -11.92
N PHE A 7 -9.00 -21.41 -12.10
CA PHE A 7 -10.02 -20.36 -11.99
C PHE A 7 -10.08 -19.75 -10.59
N LEU A 8 -10.10 -20.57 -9.54
CA LEU A 8 -10.12 -20.10 -8.16
C LEU A 8 -8.87 -19.30 -7.79
N ALA A 9 -7.69 -19.76 -8.23
CA ALA A 9 -6.44 -19.05 -8.04
C ALA A 9 -6.46 -17.66 -8.72
N ARG A 10 -6.96 -17.57 -9.96
CA ARG A 10 -7.12 -16.29 -10.68
C ARG A 10 -8.05 -15.34 -9.92
N ARG A 11 -9.20 -15.82 -9.44
CA ARG A 11 -10.14 -15.02 -8.65
C ARG A 11 -9.53 -14.53 -7.33
N ALA A 12 -8.76 -15.37 -6.65
CA ALA A 12 -8.04 -14.99 -5.44
C ALA A 12 -7.01 -13.88 -5.71
N ALA A 13 -6.22 -14.01 -6.77
CA ALA A 13 -5.24 -13.00 -7.19
C ALA A 13 -5.91 -11.68 -7.59
N GLN A 14 -7.01 -11.71 -8.35
CA GLN A 14 -7.80 -10.52 -8.69
C GLN A 14 -8.29 -9.79 -7.44
N LYS A 15 -8.83 -10.55 -6.47
CA LYS A 15 -9.30 -9.99 -5.19
C LYS A 15 -8.16 -9.33 -4.40
N GLU A 16 -6.98 -9.94 -4.40
CA GLU A 16 -5.79 -9.36 -3.78
C GLU A 16 -5.35 -8.07 -4.48
N ARG A 17 -5.23 -8.08 -5.81
CA ARG A 17 -4.87 -6.90 -6.62
C ARG A 17 -5.79 -5.72 -6.34
N VAL A 18 -7.11 -5.94 -6.38
CA VAL A 18 -8.12 -4.91 -6.09
C VAL A 18 -7.96 -4.34 -4.67
N ARG A 19 -7.74 -5.20 -3.67
CA ARG A 19 -7.55 -4.76 -2.26
C ARG A 19 -6.27 -3.96 -2.08
N LEU A 20 -5.18 -4.37 -2.73
CA LEU A 20 -3.92 -3.64 -2.71
C LEU A 20 -4.06 -2.30 -3.42
N LEU A 21 -4.68 -2.27 -4.60
CA LEU A 21 -4.95 -1.06 -5.38
C LEU A 21 -5.79 -0.07 -4.58
N TYR A 22 -6.91 -0.50 -3.98
CA TYR A 22 -7.76 0.37 -3.17
C TYR A 22 -7.01 0.98 -1.99
N ARG A 23 -6.21 0.18 -1.28
CA ARG A 23 -5.39 0.66 -0.16
C ARG A 23 -4.36 1.70 -0.61
N ARG A 24 -3.69 1.45 -1.74
CA ARG A 24 -2.69 2.36 -2.31
C ARG A 24 -3.32 3.66 -2.78
N ALA A 25 -4.42 3.57 -3.53
CA ALA A 25 -5.18 4.71 -4.01
C ALA A 25 -5.69 5.60 -2.86
N LEU A 26 -6.32 5.01 -1.83
CA LEU A 26 -6.74 5.76 -0.63
C LEU A 26 -5.59 6.48 0.07
N LYS A 27 -4.43 5.82 0.17
CA LYS A 27 -3.23 6.43 0.78
C LYS A 27 -2.77 7.64 -0.03
N ASP A 28 -2.73 7.53 -1.35
CA ASP A 28 -2.33 8.65 -2.21
C ASP A 28 -3.37 9.76 -2.26
N THR A 29 -4.66 9.45 -2.20
CA THR A 29 -5.72 10.45 -2.00
C THR A 29 -5.46 11.26 -0.73
N LEU A 30 -5.08 10.60 0.38
CA LEU A 30 -4.72 11.30 1.61
C LEU A 30 -3.44 12.13 1.47
N ASN A 31 -2.42 11.60 0.78
CA ASN A 31 -1.16 12.31 0.53
C ASN A 31 -1.40 13.62 -0.22
N TRP A 32 -2.27 13.61 -1.23
CA TRP A 32 -2.65 14.81 -1.99
C TRP A 32 -3.56 15.76 -1.21
N ALA A 33 -4.62 15.24 -0.57
CA ALA A 33 -5.63 16.09 0.06
C ALA A 33 -5.06 16.86 1.26
N VAL A 34 -4.14 16.25 2.04
CA VAL A 34 -3.54 16.74 3.30
C VAL A 34 -4.58 16.98 4.42
N HIS A 35 -5.62 17.76 4.14
CA HIS A 35 -6.72 18.09 5.03
C HIS A 35 -7.85 17.04 5.01
N ARG A 36 -8.36 16.70 6.20
CA ARG A 36 -9.33 15.61 6.38
C ARG A 36 -10.68 15.86 5.71
N HIS A 37 -11.17 17.09 5.68
CA HIS A 37 -12.48 17.41 5.11
C HIS A 37 -12.52 17.21 3.59
N LEU A 38 -11.43 17.53 2.89
CA LEU A 38 -11.26 17.22 1.46
C LEU A 38 -11.12 15.71 1.26
N PHE A 39 -10.23 15.08 2.04
CA PHE A 39 -9.98 13.64 1.96
C PHE A 39 -11.25 12.80 2.11
N TYR A 40 -12.18 13.16 3.01
CA TYR A 40 -13.39 12.34 3.21
C TYR A 40 -14.31 12.32 1.99
N GLN A 41 -14.43 13.44 1.27
CA GLN A 41 -15.20 13.50 0.03
C GLN A 41 -14.50 12.66 -1.04
N ASP A 42 -13.21 12.92 -1.29
CA ASP A 42 -12.43 12.18 -2.31
C ASP A 42 -12.35 10.67 -2.03
N ALA A 43 -12.25 10.27 -0.76
CA ALA A 43 -12.23 8.86 -0.36
C ALA A 43 -13.60 8.19 -0.54
N SER A 44 -14.71 8.92 -0.35
CA SER A 44 -16.06 8.44 -0.62
C SER A 44 -16.25 8.23 -2.12
N ASP A 45 -15.88 9.21 -2.94
CA ASP A 45 -15.96 9.14 -4.40
C ASP A 45 -15.08 8.00 -4.94
N LEU A 46 -13.88 7.81 -4.37
CA LEU A 46 -13.03 6.67 -4.69
C LEU A 46 -13.72 5.35 -4.35
N ARG A 47 -14.37 5.24 -3.18
CA ARG A 47 -15.09 4.02 -2.79
C ARG A 47 -16.25 3.74 -3.73
N GLU A 48 -17.02 4.76 -4.13
CA GLU A 48 -18.14 4.61 -5.05
C GLU A 48 -17.70 4.02 -6.40
N LYS A 49 -16.56 4.46 -6.94
CA LYS A 49 -15.99 3.89 -8.18
C LYS A 49 -15.70 2.39 -8.08
N PHE A 50 -15.21 1.93 -6.92
CA PHE A 50 -14.97 0.50 -6.68
C PHE A 50 -16.28 -0.27 -6.47
N GLU A 51 -17.24 0.30 -5.75
CA GLU A 51 -18.55 -0.32 -5.52
C GLU A 51 -19.35 -0.46 -6.82
N ALA A 52 -19.27 0.51 -7.72
CA ALA A 52 -19.93 0.46 -9.03
C ALA A 52 -19.53 -0.77 -9.88
N ASN A 53 -18.35 -1.34 -9.63
CA ASN A 53 -17.81 -2.49 -10.35
C ASN A 53 -17.70 -3.77 -9.50
N ARG A 54 -18.29 -3.78 -8.29
CA ARG A 54 -18.17 -4.89 -7.33
C ARG A 54 -18.74 -6.20 -7.86
N ASP A 55 -19.86 -6.11 -8.58
CA ASP A 55 -20.69 -7.24 -8.98
C ASP A 55 -20.39 -7.71 -10.43
N VAL A 56 -19.20 -7.37 -10.96
CA VAL A 56 -18.73 -7.86 -12.27
C VAL A 56 -18.23 -9.29 -12.14
N ASP A 57 -18.81 -10.20 -12.94
CA ASP A 57 -18.51 -11.64 -12.87
C ASP A 57 -17.50 -12.13 -13.91
N ASN A 58 -17.41 -11.47 -15.07
CA ASN A 58 -16.54 -11.91 -16.16
C ASN A 58 -15.06 -11.70 -15.79
N PRO A 59 -14.24 -12.76 -15.63
CA PRO A 59 -12.84 -12.64 -15.21
C PRO A 59 -11.97 -11.80 -16.15
N ASP A 60 -12.23 -11.84 -17.46
CA ASP A 60 -11.45 -11.09 -18.45
C ASP A 60 -11.81 -9.61 -18.46
N VAL A 61 -13.03 -9.26 -18.08
CA VAL A 61 -13.45 -7.86 -17.85
C VAL A 61 -12.83 -7.35 -16.57
N ILE A 62 -12.79 -8.16 -15.52
CA ILE A 62 -12.19 -7.79 -14.23
C ILE A 62 -10.70 -7.51 -14.40
N ASP A 63 -9.97 -8.32 -15.17
CA ASP A 63 -8.55 -8.05 -15.41
C ASP A 63 -8.33 -6.72 -16.15
N ARG A 64 -9.14 -6.43 -17.17
CA ARG A 64 -9.10 -5.13 -17.86
C ARG A 64 -9.38 -3.95 -16.93
N LEU A 65 -10.42 -4.06 -16.09
CA LEU A 65 -10.76 -3.02 -15.12
C LEU A 65 -9.63 -2.78 -14.11
N ILE A 66 -8.98 -3.86 -13.64
CA ILE A 66 -7.82 -3.75 -12.73
C ILE A 66 -6.65 -3.07 -13.44
N ASP A 67 -6.35 -3.47 -14.68
CA ASP A 67 -5.22 -2.91 -15.44
C ASP A 67 -5.43 -1.42 -15.76
N ASP A 68 -6.64 -1.04 -16.17
CA ASP A 68 -7.03 0.35 -16.42
C ASP A 68 -6.94 1.19 -15.13
N ALA A 69 -7.44 0.66 -14.02
CA ALA A 69 -7.39 1.34 -12.73
C ALA A 69 -5.96 1.45 -12.20
N GLU A 70 -5.11 0.44 -12.40
CA GLU A 70 -3.68 0.51 -12.06
C GLU A 70 -2.93 1.53 -12.94
N ALA A 71 -3.30 1.67 -14.23
CA ALA A 71 -2.74 2.68 -15.11
C ALA A 71 -3.16 4.10 -14.69
N GLN A 72 -4.44 4.31 -14.34
CA GLN A 72 -4.90 5.57 -13.77
C GLN A 72 -4.17 5.89 -12.48
N TYR A 73 -4.08 4.92 -11.55
CA TYR A 73 -3.38 5.09 -10.28
C TYR A 73 -1.94 5.53 -10.47
N ARG A 74 -1.19 4.93 -11.42
CA ARG A 74 0.19 5.33 -11.76
C ARG A 74 0.33 6.81 -12.09
N ASN A 75 -0.65 7.40 -12.78
CA ASN A 75 -0.62 8.82 -13.15
C ASN A 75 -0.89 9.76 -11.96
N PHE A 76 -1.55 9.27 -10.91
CA PHE A 76 -1.93 10.06 -9.74
C PHE A 76 -1.08 9.75 -8.49
N GLN A 77 0.01 8.99 -8.63
CA GLN A 77 0.93 8.72 -7.53
C GLN A 77 1.56 10.01 -7.03
N HIS A 78 1.55 10.21 -5.72
CA HIS A 78 2.22 11.36 -5.12
C HIS A 78 3.75 11.16 -5.24
N PRO A 79 4.53 12.16 -5.69
CA PRO A 79 5.98 12.02 -5.89
C PRO A 79 6.75 11.79 -4.59
N ASP A 80 6.25 12.30 -3.47
CA ASP A 80 6.84 12.15 -2.14
C ASP A 80 5.77 11.73 -1.10
N PRO A 81 5.32 10.46 -1.10
CA PRO A 81 4.20 10.02 -0.28
C PRO A 81 4.56 10.00 1.20
N TYR A 82 3.57 10.19 2.10
CA TYR A 82 3.83 10.09 3.53
C TYR A 82 4.28 8.67 3.92
N ILE A 83 5.42 8.58 4.58
CA ILE A 83 5.98 7.35 5.16
C ILE A 83 6.12 7.56 6.67
N VAL A 84 5.58 6.64 7.46
CA VAL A 84 5.72 6.70 8.92
C VAL A 84 7.20 6.64 9.30
N PRO A 85 7.67 7.43 10.29
CA PRO A 85 9.09 7.65 10.49
C PRO A 85 9.96 6.39 10.62
N TRP A 86 9.44 5.32 11.24
CA TRP A 86 10.19 4.08 11.51
C TRP A 86 10.08 3.00 10.42
N ALA A 87 9.20 3.18 9.42
CA ALA A 87 9.07 2.22 8.33
C ALA A 87 10.20 2.40 7.30
N PRO A 88 10.47 1.40 6.44
CA PRO A 88 11.41 1.57 5.33
C PRO A 88 11.08 2.82 4.50
N GLY A 89 12.08 3.67 4.26
CA GLY A 89 11.93 4.97 3.59
C GLY A 89 11.52 6.13 4.50
N GLY A 90 11.23 5.88 5.78
CA GLY A 90 10.93 6.91 6.77
C GLY A 90 12.17 7.56 7.38
N SER A 91 12.01 8.77 7.93
CA SER A 91 13.11 9.59 8.46
C SER A 91 13.85 9.04 9.68
N LYS A 92 13.30 8.02 10.35
CA LYS A 92 13.87 7.34 11.53
C LYS A 92 14.12 5.85 11.26
N PHE A 93 14.00 5.40 10.02
CA PHE A 93 14.33 4.03 9.66
C PHE A 93 15.80 3.76 10.00
N THR A 94 16.05 2.62 10.66
CA THR A 94 17.39 2.20 11.11
C THR A 94 18.18 3.26 11.88
N ARG A 95 17.50 4.19 12.57
CA ARG A 95 18.18 5.23 13.36
C ARG A 95 18.95 4.63 14.54
N ASN A 96 18.37 3.63 15.20
CA ASN A 96 18.94 2.93 16.36
C ASN A 96 18.78 1.40 16.19
N PRO A 97 19.54 0.75 15.30
CA PRO A 97 19.49 -0.70 15.19
C PRO A 97 20.04 -1.36 16.47
N PRO A 98 19.54 -2.54 16.86
CA PRO A 98 20.17 -3.30 17.93
C PRO A 98 21.62 -3.65 17.53
N PRO A 99 22.57 -3.64 18.48
CA PRO A 99 23.94 -4.02 18.18
C PRO A 99 24.00 -5.46 17.63
N PRO A 100 24.96 -5.76 16.74
CA PRO A 100 25.21 -7.11 16.28
C PRO A 100 25.45 -8.06 17.46
N LYS A 101 25.05 -9.32 17.31
CA LYS A 101 25.31 -10.36 18.33
C LYS A 101 26.82 -10.49 18.55
N GLY A 102 27.23 -10.55 19.81
CA GLY A 102 28.65 -10.68 20.20
C GLY A 102 29.39 -9.34 20.38
N ILE A 103 28.70 -8.21 20.23
CA ILE A 103 29.24 -6.89 20.54
C ILE A 103 28.56 -6.37 21.81
N GLU A 104 29.35 -6.06 22.84
CA GLU A 104 28.89 -5.46 24.09
C GLU A 104 29.28 -3.99 24.17
N ILE A 105 28.34 -3.15 24.59
CA ILE A 105 28.61 -1.74 24.87
C ILE A 105 29.05 -1.66 26.33
N ILE A 106 30.34 -1.44 26.56
CA ILE A 106 30.90 -1.26 27.90
C ILE A 106 30.76 0.21 28.29
N TYR A 107 29.94 0.48 29.31
CA TYR A 107 29.72 1.82 29.84
C TYR A 107 30.70 2.17 30.98
N ASN A 108 32.01 1.99 30.78
CA ASN A 108 33.00 2.34 31.81
C ASN A 108 33.35 3.84 31.85
N TYR A 109 32.88 4.64 30.89
CA TYR A 109 33.05 6.11 30.82
C TYR A 109 34.47 6.61 31.12
N GLY A 110 35.50 5.84 30.77
CA GLY A 110 36.90 6.21 31.03
C GLY A 110 37.33 6.10 32.50
N LYS A 111 36.57 5.38 33.34
CA LYS A 111 37.07 4.91 34.63
C LYS A 111 38.06 3.78 34.37
N GLU A 112 39.31 4.04 34.67
CA GLU A 112 40.34 3.02 34.87
C GLU A 112 40.16 2.48 36.31
N ASP A 113 40.18 1.16 36.47
CA ASP A 113 40.10 0.49 37.78
C ASP A 113 41.29 0.84 38.68
#